data_AF-A0A381ZU83-F1
#
_entry.id   AF-A0A381ZU83-F1
#
_cell.length_a   1.000
_cell.length_b   1.000
_cell.length_c   1.000
_cell.angle_alpha   90.00
_cell.angle_beta   90.00
_cell.angle_gamma   90.00
#
_symmetry.space_group_name_H-M   'P 1'
#
loop_
_entity.id
_entity.type
_entity.pdbx_description
1 polymer ?
#
loop_
_entity_poly.entity_id
_entity_poly.type
_entity_poly.pdbx_seq_one_letter_code
_entity_poly.pdbx_strand_id
1 'polypeptide(L)'
;MHSPVISSICGDAPLPKKVKMIRTIHLGVGGRGAWPIRQIPERDDFESVALVDVNADNLASAQETSGLGPEACFQRLEDALEAVEADAVVVITPP
;
A
#
# COMPACT_ATOMS: atom_id res chain seq x y z
N MET A 1 -6.61 44.37 40.64
CA MET A 1 -5.48 43.44 40.87
C MET A 1 -6.02 42.37 41.83
N HIS A 2 -6.27 41.11 41.49
CA HIS A 2 -5.50 40.14 40.71
C HIS A 2 -6.40 39.13 39.96
N SER A 3 -5.84 38.60 38.87
CA SER A 3 -6.35 37.67 37.85
C SER A 3 -6.71 36.26 38.35
N PRO A 4 -7.58 35.50 37.64
CA PRO A 4 -7.82 34.08 37.87
C PRO A 4 -6.63 33.21 37.38
N VAL A 5 -6.44 32.07 38.04
CA VAL A 5 -5.39 31.07 37.73
C VAL A 5 -5.91 30.09 36.67
N ILE A 6 -5.30 30.12 35.49
CA ILE A 6 -5.34 29.04 34.49
C ILE A 6 -4.38 27.95 34.96
N SER A 7 -4.89 26.76 35.25
CA SER A 7 -4.06 25.57 35.46
C SER A 7 -3.76 24.94 34.10
N SER A 8 -2.57 25.27 33.60
CA SER A 8 -1.88 24.62 32.51
C SER A 8 -1.58 23.15 32.82
N ILE A 9 -1.93 22.25 31.90
CA ILE A 9 -1.22 20.99 31.70
C ILE A 9 -0.69 21.01 30.27
N CYS A 10 0.57 21.41 30.15
CA CYS A 10 1.36 21.28 28.93
C CYS A 10 1.64 19.81 28.63
N GLY A 11 1.63 19.51 27.33
CA GLY A 11 2.22 18.34 26.73
C GLY A 11 1.72 18.27 25.31
N ASP A 12 2.35 19.04 24.41
CA ASP A 12 2.11 18.96 22.96
C ASP A 12 2.35 17.52 22.51
N ALA A 13 1.31 16.70 22.53
CA ALA A 13 1.29 15.48 21.75
C ALA A 13 1.59 15.93 20.31
N PRO A 14 2.62 15.39 19.64
CA PRO A 14 2.88 15.75 18.27
C PRO A 14 1.57 15.58 17.51
N LEU A 15 1.12 16.65 16.85
CA LEU A 15 0.00 16.58 15.91
C LEU A 15 0.19 15.29 15.09
N PRO A 16 -0.84 14.44 14.96
CA PRO A 16 -0.68 13.15 14.29
C PRO A 16 0.00 13.44 12.95
N LYS A 17 1.22 12.91 12.78
CA LYS A 17 1.95 13.06 11.51
C LYS A 17 0.98 12.60 10.45
N LYS A 18 0.64 13.48 9.51
CA LYS A 18 -0.19 13.14 8.36
C LYS A 18 0.50 11.96 7.67
N VAL A 19 0.00 10.74 7.89
CA VAL A 19 0.62 9.54 7.34
C VAL A 19 0.31 9.60 5.86
N LYS A 20 1.35 9.81 5.04
CA LYS A 20 1.19 9.73 3.60
C LYS A 20 0.97 8.26 3.27
N MET A 21 -0.16 7.95 2.63
CA MET A 21 -0.43 6.62 2.07
C MET A 21 0.71 6.23 1.14
N ILE A 22 1.32 5.07 1.37
CA ILE A 22 2.40 4.53 0.54
C ILE A 22 1.75 3.71 -0.57
N ARG A 23 1.89 4.15 -1.82
CA ARG A 23 1.39 3.44 -2.99
C ARG A 23 2.36 2.33 -3.39
N THR A 24 1.87 1.11 -3.52
CA THR A 24 2.69 -0.09 -3.71
C THR A 24 2.34 -0.86 -4.97
N ILE A 25 3.37 -1.27 -5.71
CA ILE A 25 3.29 -2.29 -6.76
C ILE A 25 3.64 -3.64 -6.13
N HIS A 26 2.85 -4.68 -6.38
CA HIS A 26 3.13 -6.05 -5.91
C HIS A 26 3.76 -6.88 -7.01
N LEU A 27 5.02 -7.29 -6.85
CA LEU A 27 5.73 -8.15 -7.80
C LEU A 27 5.83 -9.58 -7.26
N GLY A 28 5.27 -10.52 -8.02
CA GLY A 28 5.08 -11.90 -7.59
C GLY A 28 3.88 -11.96 -6.64
N VAL A 29 2.69 -12.22 -7.20
CA VAL A 29 1.42 -12.17 -6.46
C VAL A 29 0.87 -13.56 -6.13
N GLY A 30 1.48 -14.61 -6.69
CA GLY A 30 1.19 -16.01 -6.33
C GLY A 30 1.79 -16.44 -4.98
N GLY A 31 1.29 -17.55 -4.43
CA GLY A 31 1.86 -18.16 -3.22
C GLY A 31 1.98 -17.21 -2.03
N ARG A 32 3.23 -16.90 -1.62
CA ARG A 32 3.50 -15.93 -0.53
C ARG A 32 3.20 -14.48 -0.91
N GLY A 33 3.22 -14.17 -2.21
CA GLY A 33 2.83 -12.90 -2.79
C GLY A 33 1.39 -12.48 -2.52
N ALA A 34 0.51 -13.46 -2.26
CA ALA A 34 -0.89 -13.19 -1.94
C ALA A 34 -1.08 -12.60 -0.52
N TRP A 35 -0.13 -12.83 0.39
CA TRP A 35 -0.23 -12.33 1.77
C TRP A 35 -0.32 -10.79 1.84
N PRO A 36 0.61 -9.98 1.29
CA PRO A 36 0.51 -8.53 1.39
C PRO A 36 -0.76 -7.97 0.72
N ILE A 37 -1.20 -8.59 -0.38
CA ILE A 37 -2.43 -8.18 -1.10
C ILE A 37 -3.67 -8.32 -0.21
N ARG A 38 -3.73 -9.36 0.64
CA ARG A 38 -4.82 -9.57 1.61
C ARG A 38 -4.74 -8.65 2.82
N GLN A 39 -3.57 -8.12 3.14
CA GLN A 39 -3.37 -7.34 4.37
C GLN A 39 -3.47 -5.83 4.15
N ILE A 40 -3.10 -5.33 2.97
CA ILE A 40 -3.14 -3.90 2.66
C ILE A 40 -4.54 -3.27 2.82
N PRO A 41 -5.66 -3.92 2.44
CA PRO A 41 -6.99 -3.35 2.67
C PRO A 41 -7.33 -3.07 4.13
N GLU A 42 -6.63 -3.70 5.08
CA GLU A 42 -6.83 -3.51 6.53
C GLU A 42 -5.94 -2.37 7.09
N ARG A 43 -5.22 -1.63 6.23
CA ARG A 43 -4.23 -0.64 6.62
C ARG A 43 -4.56 0.76 6.09
N ASP A 44 -4.35 1.75 6.95
CA ASP A 44 -4.54 3.18 6.64
C ASP A 44 -3.24 3.90 6.21
N ASP A 45 -2.17 3.14 5.96
CA ASP A 45 -0.85 3.65 5.58
C ASP A 45 -0.32 3.07 4.25
N PHE A 46 -1.06 2.16 3.61
CA PHE A 46 -0.70 1.53 2.33
C PHE A 46 -1.88 1.46 1.35
N GLU A 47 -1.56 1.53 0.07
CA GLU A 47 -2.49 1.29 -1.02
C GLU A 47 -1.82 0.41 -2.08
N SER A 48 -2.53 -0.61 -2.58
CA SER A 48 -2.09 -1.40 -3.73
C SER A 48 -2.50 -0.67 -5.00
N VAL A 49 -1.55 -0.31 -5.85
CA VAL A 49 -1.82 0.43 -7.10
C VAL A 49 -1.55 -0.39 -8.37
N ALA A 50 -0.78 -1.47 -8.26
CA ALA A 50 -0.59 -2.41 -9.36
C ALA A 50 -0.22 -3.81 -8.86
N LEU A 51 -0.53 -4.81 -9.69
CA LEU A 51 -0.20 -6.22 -9.52
C LEU A 51 0.66 -6.68 -10.68
N VAL A 52 1.74 -7.41 -10.39
CA VAL A 52 2.68 -7.89 -11.39
C VAL A 52 3.02 -9.35 -11.15
N ASP A 53 2.73 -10.20 -12.12
CA ASP A 53 3.14 -11.60 -12.12
C ASP A 53 3.17 -12.13 -13.54
N VAL A 54 4.16 -12.97 -13.85
CA VAL A 54 4.30 -13.58 -15.18
C VAL A 54 3.21 -14.63 -15.43
N ASN A 55 2.59 -15.16 -14.37
CA ASN A 55 1.50 -16.13 -14.47
C ASN A 55 0.14 -15.41 -14.40
N ALA A 56 -0.64 -15.54 -15.48
CA ALA A 56 -1.96 -14.92 -15.59
C ALA A 56 -2.97 -15.42 -14.54
N ASP A 57 -2.87 -16.68 -14.09
CA ASP A 57 -3.77 -17.23 -13.06
C ASP A 57 -3.51 -16.59 -11.70
N ASN A 58 -2.24 -16.27 -11.39
CA ASN A 58 -1.88 -15.54 -10.19
C ASN A 58 -2.44 -14.11 -10.25
N LEU A 59 -2.31 -13.43 -11.40
CA LEU A 59 -2.89 -12.10 -11.60
C LEU A 59 -4.40 -12.10 -11.41
N ALA A 60 -5.12 -13.04 -12.02
CA ALA A 60 -6.58 -13.14 -11.87
C ALA A 60 -6.99 -13.32 -10.39
N SER A 61 -6.31 -14.21 -9.67
CA SER A 61 -6.57 -14.44 -8.24
C SER A 61 -6.26 -13.21 -7.37
N ALA A 62 -5.17 -12.51 -7.68
CA ALA A 62 -4.76 -11.30 -6.98
C ALA A 62 -5.68 -10.11 -7.29
N GLN A 63 -6.18 -10.04 -8.52
CA GLN A 63 -7.16 -9.05 -8.96
C GLN A 63 -8.47 -9.19 -8.15
N GLU A 64 -9.01 -10.41 -8.07
CA GLU A 64 -10.19 -10.71 -7.25
C GLU A 64 -9.97 -10.37 -5.77
N THR A 65 -8.79 -10.66 -5.24
CA THR A 65 -8.46 -10.41 -3.82
C THR A 65 -8.31 -8.92 -3.50
N SER A 66 -7.69 -8.16 -4.40
CA SER A 66 -7.38 -6.74 -4.20
C SER A 66 -8.53 -5.80 -4.58
N GLY A 67 -9.43 -6.25 -5.45
CA GLY A 67 -10.46 -5.41 -6.06
C GLY A 67 -9.94 -4.47 -7.15
N LEU A 68 -8.68 -4.60 -7.56
CA LEU A 68 -8.09 -3.80 -8.64
C LEU A 68 -8.67 -4.19 -10.01
N GLY A 69 -8.73 -3.22 -10.91
CA GLY A 69 -9.15 -3.47 -12.28
C GLY A 69 -8.05 -4.15 -13.13
N PRO A 70 -8.41 -4.70 -14.30
CA PRO A 70 -7.46 -5.35 -15.19
C PRO A 70 -6.37 -4.39 -15.70
N GLU A 71 -6.65 -3.08 -15.74
CA GLU A 71 -5.70 -2.03 -16.10
C GLU A 71 -4.55 -1.86 -15.09
N ALA A 72 -4.70 -2.38 -13.88
CA ALA A 72 -3.68 -2.39 -12.84
C ALA A 72 -2.92 -3.73 -12.76
N CYS A 73 -3.15 -4.65 -13.71
CA CYS A 73 -2.51 -5.98 -13.76
C CYS A 73 -1.52 -6.05 -14.92
N PHE A 74 -0.27 -6.37 -14.62
CA PHE A 74 0.82 -6.38 -15.61
C PHE A 74 1.59 -7.70 -15.56
N GLN A 75 2.10 -8.15 -16.70
CA GLN A 75 2.98 -9.33 -16.75
C GLN A 75 4.47 -8.99 -16.58
N ARG A 76 4.80 -7.70 -16.63
CA ARG A 76 6.16 -7.18 -16.51
C ARG A 76 6.21 -6.03 -15.54
N LEU A 77 7.28 -5.95 -14.76
CA LEU A 77 7.46 -4.87 -13.80
C LEU A 77 7.66 -3.53 -14.51
N GLU A 78 8.37 -3.53 -15.64
CA GLU A 78 8.66 -2.30 -16.39
C GLU A 78 7.36 -1.61 -16.85
N ASP A 79 6.42 -2.39 -17.39
CA ASP A 79 5.12 -1.88 -17.83
C ASP A 79 4.34 -1.24 -16.68
N ALA A 80 4.38 -1.85 -15.49
CA ALA A 80 3.71 -1.32 -14.30
C ALA A 80 4.36 -0.01 -13.81
N LEU A 81 5.69 0.08 -13.83
CA LEU A 81 6.44 1.28 -13.42
C LEU A 81 6.21 2.46 -14.38
N GLU A 82 5.99 2.18 -15.66
CA GLU A 82 5.67 3.21 -16.66
C GLU A 82 4.20 3.66 -16.57
N ALA A 83 3.28 2.75 -16.28
CA ALA A 83 1.84 3.02 -16.30
C ALA A 83 1.29 3.60 -14.99
N VAL A 84 1.93 3.32 -13.85
CA VAL A 84 1.36 3.61 -12.52
C VAL A 84 2.35 4.38 -11.66
N GLU A 85 1.89 5.46 -11.04
CA GLU A 85 2.67 6.12 -10.01
C GLU A 85 2.67 5.32 -8.69
N ALA A 86 3.86 4.96 -8.21
CA ALA A 86 4.04 4.25 -6.96
C ALA A 86 5.16 4.87 -6.10
N ASP A 87 5.10 4.65 -4.79
CA ASP A 87 6.14 5.05 -3.85
C ASP A 87 7.11 3.88 -3.55
N ALA A 88 6.66 2.63 -3.72
CA ALA A 88 7.47 1.43 -3.48
C ALA A 88 7.03 0.20 -4.28
N VAL A 89 7.90 -0.81 -4.36
CA VAL A 89 7.59 -2.15 -4.90
C VAL A 89 7.75 -3.19 -3.78
N VAL A 90 6.74 -4.03 -3.60
CA VAL A 90 6.75 -5.19 -2.71
C VAL A 90 7.15 -6.40 -3.53
N VAL A 91 8.40 -6.85 -3.38
CA VAL A 91 8.97 -7.95 -4.18
C VAL A 91 8.89 -9.25 -3.39
N ILE A 92 8.07 -10.20 -3.87
CA ILE A 92 7.94 -11.54 -3.31
C ILE A 92 8.09 -12.57 -4.44
N THR A 93 9.33 -12.73 -4.88
CA THR A 93 9.73 -13.72 -5.89
C THR A 93 10.62 -14.79 -5.27
N PRO A 94 10.74 -15.98 -5.88
CA PRO A 94 11.83 -16.91 -5.56
C PRO A 94 13.21 -16.21 -5.69
N PRO A 95 14.23 -16.67 -4.92
CA PRO A 95 15.59 -16.14 -5.01
C PRO A 95 16.30 -16.53 -6.31
#